data_AF-A0A3D5F3L3-F1
#
_entry.id   AF-A0A3D5F3L3-F1
#
_cell.length_a   1.000
_cell.length_b   1.000
_cell.length_c   1.000
_cell.angle_alpha   90.00
_cell.angle_beta   90.00
_cell.angle_gamma   90.00
#
_symmetry.space_group_name_H-M   'P 1'
#
loop_
_entity.id
_entity.type
_entity.pdbx_description
1 polymer ?
#
loop_
_entity_poly.entity_id
_entity_poly.type
_entity_poly.pdbx_seq_one_letter_code
_entity_poly.pdbx_strand_id
1 'polypeptide(L)'
;MAFFDLSGGSLGVFAADSGADGSFSFLGVRFDAGEAIGRVRLFLGDMTLQGHGSLGPTLTDYVALDDFIYSEPKAVAEPGALALIVAGLLAGVARRRRS
;
A
#
# COMPACT_ATOMS: atom_id res chain seq x y z
N MET A 1 -10.45 -10.95 1.59
CA MET A 1 -9.96 -9.59 1.28
C MET A 1 -9.50 -9.49 -0.17
N ALA A 2 -10.03 -8.50 -0.89
CA ALA A 2 -9.60 -8.17 -2.24
C ALA A 2 -8.86 -6.83 -2.23
N PHE A 3 -7.70 -6.78 -2.88
CA PHE A 3 -6.83 -5.62 -2.95
C PHE A 3 -6.86 -5.03 -4.36
N PHE A 4 -6.88 -3.70 -4.45
CA PHE A 4 -6.88 -2.99 -5.72
C PHE A 4 -5.83 -1.88 -5.71
N ASP A 5 -5.20 -1.65 -6.86
CA ASP A 5 -4.28 -0.56 -7.08
C ASP A 5 -4.99 0.80 -7.18
N LEU A 6 -4.21 1.88 -7.34
CA LEU A 6 -4.71 3.25 -7.47
C LEU A 6 -5.62 3.47 -8.69
N SER A 7 -5.51 2.64 -9.73
CA SER A 7 -6.35 2.66 -10.93
C SER A 7 -7.58 1.73 -10.82
N GLY A 8 -7.69 0.98 -9.73
CA GLY A 8 -8.75 0.00 -9.51
C GLY A 8 -8.46 -1.39 -10.10
N GLY A 9 -7.25 -1.62 -10.61
CA GLY A 9 -6.77 -2.94 -11.05
C GLY A 9 -6.64 -3.89 -9.85
N SER A 10 -6.96 -5.17 -10.04
CA SER A 10 -6.88 -6.16 -8.97
C SER A 10 -5.42 -6.52 -8.67
N LEU A 11 -5.02 -6.39 -7.40
CA LEU A 11 -3.73 -6.85 -6.89
C LEU A 11 -3.83 -8.27 -6.29
N GLY A 12 -5.05 -8.79 -6.13
CA GLY A 12 -5.28 -10.15 -5.67
C GLY A 12 -6.43 -10.29 -4.69
N VAL A 13 -6.79 -11.55 -4.44
CA VAL A 13 -7.86 -11.97 -3.54
C VAL A 13 -7.28 -13.00 -2.59
N PHE A 14 -7.36 -12.72 -1.29
CA PHE A 14 -6.79 -13.54 -0.23
C PHE A 14 -7.81 -13.75 0.88
N ALA A 15 -7.82 -14.91 1.52
CA ALA A 15 -8.70 -15.25 2.62
C ALA A 15 -7.88 -15.85 3.76
N ALA A 16 -8.25 -15.56 5.00
CA ALA A 16 -7.79 -16.37 6.13
C ALA A 16 -8.52 -17.71 6.09
N ASP A 17 -7.88 -18.76 6.62
CA ASP A 17 -8.52 -20.05 6.82
C ASP A 17 -9.66 -19.94 7.84
N SER A 18 -10.71 -20.74 7.65
CA SER A 18 -11.78 -20.87 8.64
C SER A 18 -11.24 -21.56 9.89
N GLY A 19 -11.31 -20.87 11.03
CA GLY A 19 -11.00 -21.44 12.33
C GLY A 19 -12.15 -22.31 12.88
N ALA A 20 -11.94 -22.90 14.05
CA ALA A 20 -13.03 -23.50 14.82
C ALA A 20 -13.95 -22.42 15.43
N ASP A 21 -15.17 -22.78 15.84
CA ASP A 21 -16.10 -21.86 16.49
C ASP A 21 -15.45 -21.16 17.69
N GLY A 22 -15.58 -19.83 17.74
CA GLY A 22 -14.99 -19.01 18.81
C GLY A 22 -13.46 -18.87 18.75
N SER A 23 -12.82 -19.26 17.64
CA SER A 23 -11.39 -19.05 17.41
C SER A 23 -11.10 -17.81 16.57
N PHE A 24 -9.82 -17.42 16.52
CA PHE A 24 -9.34 -16.30 15.71
C PHE A 24 -8.49 -16.80 14.56
N SER A 25 -8.72 -16.25 13.38
CA SER A 25 -7.87 -16.43 12.20
C SER A 25 -7.27 -15.10 11.76
N PHE A 26 -6.04 -15.15 11.25
CA PHE A 26 -5.30 -13.96 10.82
C PHE A 26 -4.89 -14.08 9.37
N LEU A 27 -5.01 -12.99 8.61
CA LEU A 27 -4.53 -12.88 7.24
C LEU A 27 -3.49 -11.77 7.14
N GLY A 28 -2.27 -12.14 6.75
CA GLY A 28 -1.20 -11.21 6.39
C GLY A 28 -0.92 -11.25 4.90
N VAL A 29 -0.88 -10.10 4.23
CA VAL A 29 -0.53 -9.98 2.81
C VAL A 29 0.57 -8.94 2.66
N ARG A 30 1.65 -9.31 1.95
CA ARG A 30 2.80 -8.44 1.69
C ARG A 30 2.94 -8.22 0.18
N PHE A 31 3.08 -6.95 -0.21
CA PHE A 31 3.42 -6.52 -1.56
C PHE A 31 4.81 -5.88 -1.53
N ASP A 32 5.76 -6.38 -2.32
CA ASP A 32 7.17 -5.95 -2.28
C ASP A 32 7.74 -5.53 -3.65
N ALA A 33 6.98 -5.66 -4.74
CA ALA A 33 7.42 -5.30 -6.09
C ALA A 33 7.12 -3.83 -6.47
N GLY A 34 6.55 -3.04 -5.55
CA GLY A 34 6.26 -1.61 -5.75
C GLY A 34 4.79 -1.30 -6.01
N GLU A 35 3.90 -2.23 -5.70
CA GLU A 35 2.46 -2.05 -5.74
C GLU A 35 2.03 -1.01 -4.70
N ALA A 36 1.10 -0.15 -5.10
CA ALA A 36 0.44 0.80 -4.22
C ALA A 36 -1.03 0.41 -4.08
N ILE A 37 -1.45 0.09 -2.85
CA ILE A 37 -2.83 -0.29 -2.54
C ILE A 37 -3.69 0.98 -2.48
N GLY A 38 -4.64 1.11 -3.38
CA GLY A 38 -5.61 2.22 -3.41
C GLY A 38 -6.94 1.90 -2.74
N ARG A 39 -7.33 0.63 -2.71
CA ARG A 39 -8.59 0.19 -2.11
C ARG A 39 -8.52 -1.25 -1.65
N VAL A 40 -9.16 -1.54 -0.51
CA VAL A 40 -9.36 -2.89 0.00
C VAL A 40 -10.86 -3.15 0.16
N ARG A 41 -11.31 -4.35 -0.23
CA ARG A 41 -12.69 -4.83 -0.03
C ARG A 41 -12.68 -6.08 0.84
N LEU A 42 -13.40 -6.02 1.95
CA LEU A 42 -13.76 -7.17 2.77
C LEU A 42 -14.88 -7.96 2.07
N PHE A 43 -14.79 -9.28 2.08
CA PHE A 43 -15.85 -10.19 1.57
C PHE A 43 -16.06 -11.41 2.47
N LEU A 44 -15.34 -11.47 3.59
CA LEU A 44 -15.50 -12.48 4.64
C LEU A 44 -16.16 -11.81 5.83
N GLY A 45 -16.83 -12.61 6.66
CA GLY A 45 -17.62 -12.15 7.79
C GLY A 45 -19.03 -11.74 7.36
N ASP A 46 -19.95 -11.94 8.30
CA ASP A 46 -21.38 -11.68 8.10
C ASP A 46 -21.75 -10.26 8.55
N MET A 47 -20.83 -9.59 9.24
CA MET A 47 -20.99 -8.22 9.72
C MET A 47 -19.65 -7.49 9.80
N THR A 48 -19.63 -6.26 9.32
CA THR A 48 -18.56 -5.32 9.63
C THR A 48 -18.68 -4.88 11.10
N LEU A 49 -17.56 -4.86 11.84
CA LEU A 49 -17.54 -4.26 13.17
C LEU A 49 -18.08 -2.83 13.09
N GLN A 50 -19.16 -2.57 13.82
CA GLN A 50 -19.62 -1.19 13.98
C GLN A 50 -18.62 -0.43 14.83
N GLY A 51 -18.43 0.86 14.53
CA GLY A 51 -17.44 1.68 15.23
C GLY A 51 -17.59 1.58 16.75
N HIS A 52 -16.45 1.68 17.46
CA HIS A 52 -16.34 1.62 18.93
C HIS A 52 -16.47 0.23 19.57
N GLY A 53 -16.21 -0.85 18.83
CA GLY A 53 -16.12 -2.20 19.40
C GLY A 53 -17.45 -2.78 19.86
N SER A 54 -18.57 -2.20 19.42
CA SER A 54 -19.90 -2.78 19.65
C SER A 54 -20.07 -4.00 18.75
N LEU A 55 -20.12 -5.18 19.38
CA LEU A 55 -20.51 -6.42 18.70
C LEU A 55 -22.03 -6.40 18.50
N GLY A 56 -22.46 -6.76 17.29
CA GLY A 56 -23.87 -7.05 17.00
C GLY A 56 -24.29 -8.40 17.59
N PRO A 57 -25.40 -9.01 17.12
CA PRO A 57 -25.93 -10.25 17.67
C PRO A 57 -24.90 -11.39 17.72
N THR A 58 -24.99 -12.19 18.78
CA THR A 58 -24.01 -13.15 19.32
C THR A 58 -23.66 -14.36 18.42
N LEU A 59 -24.18 -14.43 17.19
CA LEU A 59 -24.02 -15.58 16.28
C LEU A 59 -23.39 -15.20 14.94
N THR A 60 -22.55 -14.15 14.91
CA THR A 60 -22.06 -13.56 13.67
C THR A 60 -20.53 -13.53 13.63
N ASP A 61 -19.93 -13.94 12.52
CA ASP A 61 -18.49 -13.79 12.31
C ASP A 61 -18.13 -12.34 11.96
N TYR A 62 -17.19 -11.78 12.71
CA TYR A 62 -16.71 -10.41 12.53
C TYR A 62 -15.34 -10.40 11.88
N VAL A 63 -15.15 -9.51 10.90
CA VAL A 63 -13.84 -9.21 10.33
C VAL A 63 -13.44 -7.78 10.69
N ALA A 64 -12.34 -7.66 11.42
CA ALA A 64 -11.68 -6.40 11.72
C ALA A 64 -10.54 -6.17 10.73
N LEU A 65 -10.31 -4.91 10.37
CA LEU A 65 -9.03 -4.48 9.80
C LEU A 65 -8.28 -3.76 10.91
N ASP A 66 -7.03 -4.17 11.13
CA ASP A 66 -6.07 -3.32 11.82
C ASP A 66 -5.64 -2.19 10.88
N ASP A 67 -5.03 -1.13 11.44
CA ASP A 67 -4.53 -0.01 10.65
C ASP A 67 -3.57 -0.50 9.55
N PHE A 68 -3.72 0.02 8.33
CA PHE A 68 -2.76 -0.27 7.26
C PHE A 68 -1.43 0.44 7.56
N ILE A 69 -0.40 -0.34 7.86
CA ILE A 69 0.97 0.17 7.96
C ILE A 69 1.53 0.27 6.54
N TYR A 70 1.64 1.49 6.02
CA TYR A 70 2.32 1.74 4.76
C TYR A 70 3.83 1.60 4.95
N SER A 71 4.50 0.93 4.02
CA SER A 71 5.96 0.99 3.94
C SER A 71 6.42 2.44 3.76
N GLU A 72 7.56 2.79 4.35
CA GLU A 72 8.15 4.12 4.23
C GLU A 72 8.26 4.57 2.76
N PRO A 73 8.14 5.87 2.47
CA PRO A 73 8.31 6.39 1.10
C PRO A 73 9.58 5.85 0.48
N LYS A 74 9.45 5.11 -0.64
CA LYS A 74 10.62 4.63 -1.40
C LYS A 74 11.44 5.85 -1.84
N ALA A 75 12.76 5.76 -1.70
CA ALA A 75 13.67 6.81 -2.16
C ALA A 75 13.38 7.13 -3.63
N VAL A 76 12.96 8.37 -3.89
CA VAL A 76 12.82 8.87 -5.26
C VAL A 76 14.23 9.05 -5.80
N ALA A 77 14.50 8.54 -7.01
CA ALA A 77 15.79 8.75 -7.67
C ALA A 77 16.08 10.26 -7.70
N GLU A 78 17.27 10.66 -7.23
CA GLU A 78 17.59 12.08 -7.17
C GLU A 78 17.49 12.69 -8.58
N PRO A 79 16.83 13.85 -8.74
CA PRO A 79 16.82 14.57 -10.00
C PRO A 79 18.26 14.75 -10.46
N GLY A 80 18.56 14.60 -11.76
CA GLY A 80 19.91 14.53 -12.33
C GLY A 80 20.83 15.72 -12.04
N ALA A 81 21.20 15.93 -10.79
CA ALA A 81 21.97 17.06 -10.29
C ALA A 81 23.37 17.04 -10.90
N LEU A 82 23.95 15.85 -11.05
CA LEU A 82 25.21 15.67 -11.79
C LEU A 82 25.08 16.12 -13.25
N ALA A 83 23.97 15.83 -13.92
CA ALA A 83 23.75 16.27 -15.31
C ALA A 83 23.65 17.80 -15.38
N LEU A 84 22.99 18.45 -14.42
CA LEU A 84 22.90 19.91 -14.34
C LEU A 84 24.24 20.57 -14.00
N ILE A 85 25.02 19.97 -13.10
CA ILE A 85 26.37 20.44 -12.76
C ILE A 85 27.27 20.35 -13.99
N VAL A 86 27.28 19.21 -14.68
CA VAL A 86 28.07 19.01 -15.91
C VAL A 86 27.62 19.99 -17.00
N ALA A 87 26.31 20.15 -17.22
CA ALA A 87 25.79 21.10 -18.19
C ALA A 87 26.20 22.55 -17.86
N GLY A 88 26.14 22.94 -16.59
CA GLY A 88 26.57 24.26 -16.12
C GLY A 88 28.07 24.51 -16.33
N LEU A 89 28.92 23.52 -16.02
CA LEU A 89 30.36 23.59 -16.23
C LEU A 89 30.70 23.69 -17.73
N LEU A 90 30.08 22.86 -18.56
CA LEU A 90 30.29 22.89 -20.02
C LEU A 90 29.84 24.23 -20.63
N ALA A 91 28.68 24.75 -20.22
CA ALA A 91 28.19 26.05 -20.65
C ALA A 91 29.13 27.19 -20.23
N GLY A 92 29.67 27.14 -19.00
CA GLY A 92 30.64 28.10 -18.49
C GLY A 92 31.96 28.08 -19.27
N VAL A 93 32.50 26.89 -19.55
CA VAL A 93 33.73 26.73 -20.36
C VAL A 93 33.51 27.22 -21.80
N ALA A 94 32.37 26.88 -22.41
CA ALA A 94 32.04 27.31 -23.77
C ALA A 94 31.89 28.83 -23.87
N ARG A 95 31.29 29.49 -22.87
CA ARG A 95 31.17 30.96 -22.80
C ARG A 95 32.54 31.62 -22.68
N ARG A 96 33.44 31.09 -21.84
CA ARG A 96 34.79 31.66 -21.66
C ARG A 96 35.67 31.54 -22.91
N ARG A 97 35.46 30.52 -23.75
CA ARG A 97 36.21 30.34 -25.02
C ARG A 97 35.72 31.23 -26.16
N ARG A 98 34.55 31.86 -26.02
CA ARG A 98 33.95 32.76 -27.03
C ARG A 98 34.15 34.25 -26.71
N SER A 99 34.77 34.57 -25.57
CA SER A 99 35.05 35.93 -25.11
C SER A 99 36.54 36.21 -25.23
#